data_AF-X1U5S3-F1
#
_entry.id   AF-X1U5S3-F1
#
_cell.length_a   1.000
_cell.length_b   1.000
_cell.length_c   1.000
_cell.angle_alpha   90.00
_cell.angle_beta   90.00
_cell.angle_gamma   90.00
#
_symmetry.space_group_name_H-M   'P 1'
#
loop_
_entity.id
_entity.type
_entity.pdbx_description
1 polymer ?
#
loop_
_entity_poly.entity_id
_entity_poly.type
_entity_poly.pdbx_seq_one_letter_code
_entity_poly.pdbx_strand_id
1 'polypeptide(L)'
;MTVELGTSSIPRWAELEVDIRLRSKVHITALTAQRKVSKLVLDRVGNLLFGDEPCLVVADRICWRVPVMLAFPSTGPVGKVGEVDVVVETG
;
A
#
# COMPACT_ATOMS: atom_id res chain seq x y z
N MET A 1 -3.75 10.19 14.27
CA MET A 1 -4.68 10.88 15.21
C MET A 1 -5.32 9.81 16.06
N THR A 2 -5.22 9.89 17.38
CA THR A 2 -5.64 8.82 18.30
C THR A 2 -6.85 9.30 19.09
N VAL A 3 -7.90 8.48 19.19
CA VAL A 3 -9.09 8.75 19.99
C VAL A 3 -9.15 7.73 21.12
N GLU A 4 -9.12 8.18 22.36
CA GLU A 4 -9.27 7.34 23.56
C GLU A 4 -10.64 7.61 24.22
N LEU A 5 -11.39 6.53 24.50
CA LEU A 5 -12.70 6.58 25.14
C LEU A 5 -12.57 6.14 26.61
N GLY A 6 -12.91 7.04 27.54
CA GLY A 6 -12.81 6.83 28.97
C GLY A 6 -13.76 5.77 29.53
N THR A 7 -13.32 5.13 30.62
CA THR A 7 -13.91 3.97 31.30
C THR A 7 -15.39 4.12 31.61
N SER A 8 -16.23 3.61 30.70
CA SER A 8 -17.62 3.24 30.96
C SER A 8 -17.74 1.78 30.57
N SER A 9 -18.23 0.95 31.50
CA SER A 9 -18.30 -0.51 31.42
C SER A 9 -18.53 -1.04 30.00
N ILE A 10 -17.45 -1.51 29.37
CA ILE A 10 -17.45 -2.03 28.00
C ILE A 10 -18.26 -3.34 27.99
N PRO A 11 -19.31 -3.47 27.16
CA PRO A 11 -19.98 -4.75 26.96
C PRO A 11 -18.96 -5.77 26.44
N ARG A 12 -18.92 -7.01 26.97
CA ARG A 12 -17.93 -8.04 26.56
C ARG A 12 -17.93 -8.29 25.06
N TRP A 13 -19.07 -8.08 24.39
CA TRP A 13 -19.21 -8.03 22.95
C TRP A 13 -20.26 -6.97 22.61
N ALA A 14 -19.94 -6.09 21.67
CA ALA A 14 -20.84 -5.09 21.13
C ALA A 14 -20.72 -5.12 19.61
N GLU A 15 -21.82 -4.83 18.92
CA GLU A 15 -21.80 -4.59 17.49
C GLU A 15 -21.19 -3.22 17.24
N LEU A 16 -20.11 -3.19 16.45
CA LEU A 16 -19.41 -1.96 16.07
C LEU A 16 -19.69 -1.69 14.60
N GLU A 17 -20.52 -0.68 14.34
CA GLU A 17 -20.74 -0.14 13.01
C GLU A 17 -19.81 1.07 12.80
N VAL A 18 -19.03 1.05 11.72
CA VAL A 18 -18.12 2.15 11.36
C VAL A 18 -18.34 2.55 9.90
N ASP A 19 -18.89 3.75 9.70
CA ASP A 19 -18.99 4.38 8.39
C ASP A 19 -17.80 5.31 8.12
N ILE A 20 -16.93 4.91 7.20
CA ILE A 20 -15.77 5.72 6.80
C ILE A 20 -16.00 6.30 5.41
N ARG A 21 -16.19 7.62 5.33
CA ARG A 21 -16.21 8.37 4.06
C ARG A 21 -14.96 9.21 3.94
N LEU A 22 -14.13 8.90 2.95
CA LEU A 22 -12.86 9.58 2.74
C LEU A 22 -12.82 10.21 1.35
N ARG A 23 -12.33 11.44 1.28
CA ARG A 23 -12.16 12.19 0.03
C ARG A 23 -10.76 12.78 0.00
N SER A 24 -9.97 12.37 -0.97
CA SER A 24 -8.66 12.96 -1.24
C SER A 24 -8.46 13.14 -2.74
N LYS A 25 -7.50 14.02 -3.09
CA LYS A 25 -7.04 14.18 -4.47
C LYS A 25 -6.01 13.10 -4.77
N VAL A 26 -6.38 12.17 -5.62
CA VAL A 26 -5.47 11.12 -6.10
C VAL A 26 -4.72 11.67 -7.31
N HIS A 27 -3.49 12.14 -7.11
CA HIS A 27 -2.63 12.61 -8.20
C HIS A 27 -1.85 11.47 -8.84
N ILE A 28 -1.51 10.45 -8.05
CA ILE A 28 -0.80 9.26 -8.51
C ILE A 28 -1.81 8.15 -8.72
N THR A 29 -1.90 7.63 -9.94
CA THR A 29 -2.70 6.44 -10.25
C THR A 29 -1.99 5.16 -9.83
N ALA A 30 -2.73 4.05 -9.68
CA ALA A 30 -2.15 2.73 -9.41
C ALA A 30 -1.03 2.39 -10.42
N LEU A 31 -1.30 2.54 -11.73
CA LEU A 31 -0.30 2.30 -12.78
C LEU A 31 0.95 3.18 -12.63
N THR A 32 0.78 4.45 -12.22
CA THR A 32 1.91 5.34 -11.99
C THR A 32 2.73 4.91 -10.77
N ALA A 33 2.07 4.51 -9.69
CA ALA A 33 2.72 3.97 -8.50
C ALA A 33 3.50 2.69 -8.83
N GLN A 34 2.90 1.74 -9.55
CA GLN A 34 3.57 0.52 -9.99
C GLN A 34 4.84 0.84 -10.79
N ARG A 35 4.75 1.72 -11.79
CA ARG A 35 5.90 2.13 -12.61
C ARG A 35 6.99 2.82 -11.80
N LYS A 36 6.63 3.68 -10.85
CA LYS A 36 7.58 4.32 -9.93
C LYS A 36 8.33 3.30 -9.09
N VAL A 37 7.62 2.31 -8.55
CA VAL A 37 8.23 1.25 -7.74
C VAL A 37 9.12 0.35 -8.59
N SER A 38 8.68 -0.08 -9.77
CA SER A 38 9.51 -0.84 -10.72
C SER A 38 10.81 -0.10 -11.07
N LYS A 39 10.71 1.21 -11.34
CA LYS A 39 11.90 2.04 -11.59
C LYS A 39 12.80 2.14 -10.35
N LEU A 40 12.23 2.38 -9.17
CA LEU A 40 12.98 2.49 -7.92
C LEU A 40 13.80 1.23 -7.63
N VAL A 41 13.18 0.05 -7.73
CA VAL A 41 13.88 -1.22 -7.43
C VAL A 41 14.92 -1.55 -8.50
N LEU A 42 14.66 -1.22 -9.76
CA LEU A 42 15.64 -1.33 -10.84
C LEU A 42 16.86 -0.44 -10.57
N ASP A 43 16.64 0.82 -10.19
CA ASP A 43 17.70 1.81 -9.99
C ASP A 43 18.51 1.57 -8.70
N ARG A 44 17.90 0.98 -7.66
CA ARG A 44 18.48 0.92 -6.30
C ARG A 44 18.82 -0.48 -5.79
N VAL A 45 18.22 -1.52 -6.35
CA VAL A 45 18.33 -2.88 -5.80
C VAL A 45 18.83 -3.87 -6.86
N GLY A 46 18.15 -3.95 -8.01
CA GLY A 46 18.57 -4.85 -9.08
C GLY A 46 17.51 -5.05 -10.16
N ASN A 47 17.94 -5.59 -11.29
CA ASN A 47 17.14 -5.77 -12.51
C ASN A 47 16.20 -6.98 -12.50
N LEU A 48 16.21 -7.78 -11.43
CA LEU A 48 15.33 -8.95 -11.26
C LEU A 48 14.07 -8.62 -10.45
N LEU A 49 13.92 -7.36 -10.04
CA LEU A 49 12.81 -6.90 -9.23
C LEU A 49 11.90 -5.97 -10.02
N PHE A 50 10.59 -6.06 -9.77
CA PHE A 50 9.59 -5.16 -10.34
C PHE A 50 8.41 -4.98 -9.39
N GLY A 51 7.66 -3.90 -9.57
CA GLY A 51 6.40 -3.65 -8.86
C GLY A 51 5.24 -4.38 -9.54
N ASP A 52 4.42 -5.06 -8.74
CA ASP A 52 3.19 -5.76 -9.17
C ASP A 52 1.93 -4.92 -8.94
N GLU A 53 0.75 -5.51 -9.14
CA GLU A 53 -0.54 -4.82 -9.02
C GLU A 53 -0.71 -4.12 -7.66
N PRO A 54 -0.88 -2.78 -7.63
CA PRO A 54 -1.02 -2.05 -6.37
C PRO A 54 -2.40 -2.20 -5.74
N CYS A 55 -2.46 -2.12 -4.41
CA CYS A 55 -3.71 -1.96 -3.68
C CYS A 55 -3.76 -0.60 -2.97
N LEU A 56 -4.96 0.00 -2.88
CA LEU A 56 -5.16 1.25 -2.16
C LEU A 56 -5.26 0.96 -0.66
N VAL A 57 -4.40 1.58 0.14
CA VAL A 57 -4.37 1.44 1.59
C VAL A 57 -4.68 2.78 2.24
N VAL A 58 -5.60 2.77 3.20
CA VAL A 58 -5.96 3.92 4.02
C VAL A 58 -5.40 3.67 5.43
N ALA A 59 -4.24 4.25 5.71
CA ALA A 59 -3.58 4.21 7.02
C ALA A 59 -3.39 5.66 7.53
N ASP A 60 -2.24 5.97 8.14
CA ASP A 60 -1.88 7.36 8.49
C ASP A 60 -1.84 8.29 7.26
N ARG A 61 -1.62 7.72 6.08
CA ARG A 61 -1.76 8.36 4.77
C ARG A 61 -2.46 7.41 3.80
N ILE A 62 -3.07 7.96 2.76
CA ILE A 62 -3.59 7.17 1.65
C ILE A 62 -2.42 6.86 0.72
N CYS A 63 -2.16 5.58 0.48
CA CYS A 63 -1.08 5.12 -0.38
C CYS A 63 -1.51 4.02 -1.33
N TRP A 64 -0.81 3.93 -2.46
CA TRP A 64 -0.74 2.71 -3.26
C TRP A 64 0.35 1.84 -2.67
N ARG A 65 -0.03 0.70 -2.10
CA ARG A 65 0.91 -0.33 -1.69
C ARG A 65 1.21 -1.21 -2.88
N VAL A 66 2.47 -1.19 -3.32
CA VAL A 66 2.94 -1.94 -4.48
C VAL A 66 3.78 -3.12 -4.00
N PRO A 67 3.37 -4.38 -4.25
CA PRO A 67 4.21 -5.54 -3.99
C PRO A 67 5.46 -5.49 -4.87
N VAL A 68 6.62 -5.82 -4.30
CA VAL A 68 7.86 -6.03 -5.04
C VAL A 68 8.03 -7.52 -5.29
N MET A 69 8.11 -7.90 -6.56
CA MET A 69 8.23 -9.27 -7.02
C MET A 69 9.64 -9.54 -7.51
N LEU A 70 10.16 -10.72 -7.18
CA LEU A 70 11.36 -11.29 -7.79
C LEU A 70 10.96 -12.11 -9.01
N ALA A 71 11.62 -11.88 -10.15
CA ALA A 71 11.50 -12.70 -11.34
C ALA A 71 12.87 -13.02 -11.93
N PHE A 72 13.01 -14.23 -12.46
CA PHE A 72 14.17 -14.63 -13.27
C PHE A 72 13.79 -14.74 -14.74
N PRO A 73 14.69 -14.38 -15.68
CA PRO A 73 14.41 -14.51 -17.12
C PRO A 73 13.98 -15.92 -17.56
N SER A 74 14.50 -16.96 -16.92
CA SER A 74 14.22 -18.36 -17.26
C SER A 74 12.88 -18.89 -16.73
N THR A 75 12.35 -18.29 -15.67
CA THR A 75 11.27 -18.89 -14.86
C THR A 75 10.11 -17.93 -14.62
N GLY A 76 10.27 -16.65 -14.95
CA GLY A 76 9.28 -15.61 -14.67
C GLY A 76 9.23 -15.26 -13.18
N PRO A 77 8.09 -14.71 -12.71
CA PRO A 77 7.88 -14.35 -11.32
C PRO A 77 7.99 -15.56 -10.38
N VAL A 78 8.81 -15.41 -9.34
CA VAL A 78 9.04 -16.43 -8.29
C VAL A 78 8.18 -16.15 -7.07
N GLY A 79 8.08 -14.88 -6.68
CA GLY A 79 7.29 -14.49 -5.52
C GLY A 79 7.57 -13.08 -5.03
N LYS A 80 6.75 -12.66 -4.08
CA LYS A 80 6.84 -11.38 -3.40
C LYS A 80 8.00 -11.37 -2.42
N VAL A 81 8.82 -10.33 -2.50
CA VAL A 81 9.99 -10.14 -1.63
C VAL A 81 9.91 -8.88 -0.77
N GLY A 82 8.90 -8.03 -1.00
CA GLY A 82 8.68 -6.83 -0.21
C GLY A 82 7.47 -6.03 -0.70
N GLU A 83 7.33 -4.81 -0.17
CA GLU A 83 6.31 -3.84 -0.57
C GLU A 83 6.88 -2.43 -0.49
N VAL A 84 6.38 -1.54 -1.34
CA VAL A 84 6.67 -0.10 -1.28
C VAL A 84 5.36 0.66 -1.30
N ASP A 85 5.18 1.53 -0.31
CA ASP A 85 4.02 2.42 -0.23
C ASP A 85 4.32 3.73 -0.97
N VAL A 86 3.44 4.09 -1.90
CA VAL A 86 3.50 5.32 -2.70
C VAL A 86 2.34 6.22 -2.30
N VAL A 87 2.63 7.37 -1.68
CA VAL A 87 1.60 8.31 -1.21
C VAL A 87 0.80 8.84 -2.41
N VAL A 88 -0.53 8.80 -2.37
CA VAL A 88 -1.37 9.15 -3.54
C VAL A 88 -1.28 10.63 -3.97
N GLU A 89 -0.81 11.49 -3.07
CA GLU A 89 -0.74 12.95 -3.25
C GLU A 89 0.60 13.43 -3.83
N THR A 90 1.71 12.84 -3.37
CA THR A 90 3.09 13.25 -3.70
C THR A 90 3.86 12.21 -4.51
N GLY A 91 3.48 10.94 -4.33
CA GLY A 91 4.09 9.77 -4.92
C GLY A 91 5.52 9.50 -4.51
#